data_AF-A0A8T5U8C0-F1
#
_entry.id   AF-A0A8T5U8C0-F1
#
_cell.length_a   1.000
_cell.length_b   1.000
_cell.length_c   1.000
_cell.angle_alpha   90.00
_cell.angle_beta   90.00
_cell.angle_gamma   90.00
#
_symmetry.space_group_name_H-M   'P 1'
#
loop_
_entity.id
_entity.type
_entity.pdbx_description
1 polymer ?
#
loop_
_entity_poly.entity_id
_entity_poly.type
_entity_poly.pdbx_seq_one_letter_code
_entity_poly.pdbx_strand_id
1 'polypeptide(L)'
;MRVMAVVGGFVAIIEAIMMFMGAGLMPYGFGIIGAVFSIIFAIIAISLGIKPTHYTPFILALAGILLIVFASLIGGVIVLLATFFGFIS
;
A
#
# COMPACT_ATOMS: atom_id res chain seq x y z
N MET A 1 -14.21 0.91 0.80
CA MET A 1 -12.95 1.15 1.53
C MET A 1 -12.30 -0.11 2.08
N ARG A 2 -12.89 -0.80 3.07
CA ARG A 2 -12.25 -1.87 3.86
C ARG A 2 -11.58 -2.97 3.03
N VAL A 3 -12.35 -3.64 2.17
CA VAL A 3 -11.85 -4.77 1.36
C VAL A 3 -10.72 -4.33 0.43
N MET A 4 -10.85 -3.17 -0.21
CA MET A 4 -9.80 -2.64 -1.10
C MET A 4 -8.51 -2.29 -0.35
N ALA A 5 -8.60 -1.74 0.86
CA ALA A 5 -7.40 -1.45 1.66
C ALA A 5 -6.66 -2.75 2.03
N VAL A 6 -7.39 -3.81 2.40
CA VAL A 6 -6.80 -5.12 2.71
C VAL A 6 -6.19 -5.75 1.46
N VAL A 7 -6.93 -5.81 0.35
CA VAL A 7 -6.45 -6.38 -0.92
C VAL A 7 -5.24 -5.61 -1.44
N GLY A 8 -5.29 -4.27 -1.43
CA GLY A 8 -4.18 -3.42 -1.84
C GLY A 8 -2.94 -3.62 -0.98
N GLY A 9 -3.11 -3.78 0.34
CA GLY A 9 -1.99 -4.12 1.23
C GLY A 9 -1.38 -5.50 0.94
N PHE A 10 -2.19 -6.53 0.68
CA PHE A 10 -1.64 -7.84 0.30
C PHE A 10 -0.89 -7.79 -1.03
N VAL A 11 -1.42 -7.10 -2.03
CA VAL A 11 -0.73 -6.89 -3.32
C VAL A 11 0.59 -6.15 -3.10
N ALA A 12 0.61 -5.13 -2.24
CA ALA A 12 1.84 -4.42 -1.90
C ALA A 12 2.89 -5.32 -1.23
N ILE A 13 2.49 -6.25 -0.37
CA ILE A 13 3.41 -7.25 0.21
C ILE A 13 3.98 -8.16 -0.88
N ILE A 14 3.16 -8.61 -1.82
CA ILE A 14 3.62 -9.45 -2.92
C ILE A 14 4.63 -8.69 -3.79
N GLU A 15 4.35 -7.44 -4.15
CA GLU A 15 5.28 -6.60 -4.91
C GLU A 15 6.59 -6.36 -4.13
N ALA A 16 6.52 -6.18 -2.81
CA ALA A 16 7.71 -6.06 -1.96
C ALA A 16 8.58 -7.32 -1.99
N ILE A 17 7.95 -8.51 -1.91
CA ILE A 17 8.65 -9.80 -2.01
C ILE A 17 9.30 -9.96 -3.38
N MET A 18 8.61 -9.60 -4.47
CA MET A 18 9.18 -9.62 -5.82
C MET A 18 10.38 -8.69 -5.94
N MET A 19 10.37 -7.56 -5.24
CA MET A 19 11.51 -6.64 -5.17
C MET A 19 12.74 -7.28 -4.51
N PHE A 20 12.57 -8.06 -3.44
CA PHE A 20 13.66 -8.83 -2.83
C PHE A 20 14.26 -9.87 -3.77
N MET A 21 13.45 -10.39 -4.70
CA MET A 21 13.89 -11.35 -5.72
C MET A 21 14.48 -10.66 -6.97
N GLY A 22 14.58 -9.32 -6.99
CA GLY A 22 15.04 -8.56 -8.15
C GLY A 22 14.03 -8.48 -9.30
N ALA A 23 12.78 -8.89 -9.08
CA ALA A 23 11.69 -8.92 -10.06
C ALA A 23 10.65 -7.81 -9.80
N GLY A 24 11.07 -6.69 -9.20
CA GLY A 24 10.18 -5.56 -8.90
C GLY A 24 9.59 -4.93 -10.16
N LEU A 25 8.31 -4.58 -10.12
CA LEU A 25 7.60 -3.95 -11.25
C LEU A 25 7.99 -2.47 -11.45
N MET A 26 8.61 -1.84 -10.46
CA MET A 26 9.00 -0.42 -10.52
C MET A 26 10.45 -0.21 -10.98
N PRO A 27 10.69 0.72 -11.93
CA PRO A 27 12.03 1.03 -12.45
C PRO A 27 12.89 1.87 -11.49
N TYR A 28 12.28 2.58 -10.55
CA TYR A 28 12.99 3.39 -9.54
C TYR A 28 13.10 2.58 -8.25
N GLY A 29 14.09 1.69 -8.20
CA GLY A 29 14.28 0.80 -7.06
C GLY A 29 15.03 1.50 -5.93
N PHE A 30 14.32 1.88 -4.86
CA PHE A 30 14.94 2.02 -3.53
C PHE A 30 15.48 0.67 -2.99
N GLY A 31 15.40 -0.39 -3.80
CA GLY A 31 15.93 -1.72 -3.53
C GLY A 31 15.31 -2.30 -2.27
N ILE A 32 16.15 -2.92 -1.45
CA ILE A 32 15.78 -3.54 -0.18
C ILE A 32 15.10 -2.53 0.76
N ILE A 33 15.55 -1.27 0.78
CA ILE A 33 15.00 -0.24 1.67
C ILE A 33 13.55 0.06 1.27
N GLY A 34 13.29 0.22 -0.03
CA GLY A 34 11.93 0.40 -0.55
C GLY A 34 11.02 -0.77 -0.19
N ALA A 35 11.52 -2.00 -0.35
CA ALA A 35 10.78 -3.21 -0.02
C ALA A 35 10.40 -3.25 1.48
N VAL A 36 11.33 -2.94 2.39
CA VAL A 36 11.04 -2.89 3.83
C VAL A 36 9.97 -1.85 4.16
N PHE A 37 10.09 -0.62 3.64
CA PHE A 37 9.09 0.43 3.86
C PHE A 37 7.72 0.04 3.31
N SER A 38 7.68 -0.58 2.13
CA SER A 38 6.41 -1.00 1.53
C SER A 38 5.68 -2.06 2.34
N ILE A 39 6.40 -2.97 3.00
CA ILE A 39 5.80 -3.93 3.94
C ILE A 39 5.17 -3.19 5.12
N ILE A 40 5.86 -2.19 5.68
CA ILE A 40 5.34 -1.39 6.80
C ILE A 40 4.04 -0.68 6.37
N PHE A 41 4.04 0.00 5.22
CA PHE A 41 2.85 0.70 4.74
C PHE A 41 1.71 -0.25 4.35
N ALA A 42 2.03 -1.42 3.82
CA ALA A 42 1.05 -2.46 3.54
C ALA A 42 0.37 -3.00 4.80
N ILE A 43 1.14 -3.24 5.87
CA ILE A 43 0.60 -3.66 7.17
C ILE A 43 -0.32 -2.58 7.75
N ILE A 44 0.06 -1.31 7.63
CA ILE A 44 -0.79 -0.18 8.04
C ILE A 44 -2.10 -0.19 7.25
N ALA A 45 -2.04 -0.34 5.92
CA ALA A 45 -3.22 -0.39 5.06
C ALA A 45 -4.16 -1.55 5.41
N ILE A 46 -3.62 -2.75 5.64
CA ILE A 46 -4.39 -3.93 6.07
C ILE A 46 -5.05 -3.70 7.43
N SER A 47 -4.28 -3.19 8.40
CA SER A 47 -4.77 -2.93 9.76
C SER A 47 -5.95 -1.96 9.75
N LEU A 48 -5.84 -0.89 8.96
CA LEU A 48 -6.90 0.11 8.76
C LEU A 48 -8.09 -0.45 7.98
N GLY A 49 -7.87 -1.38 7.05
CA GLY A 49 -8.94 -2.09 6.36
C GLY A 49 -9.75 -3.01 7.28
N ILE A 50 -9.10 -3.69 8.23
CA ILE A 50 -9.74 -4.57 9.23
C ILE A 50 -10.50 -3.74 10.26
N LYS A 51 -9.84 -2.73 10.85
CA LYS A 51 -10.41 -1.90 11.90
C LYS A 51 -10.20 -0.41 11.58
N PRO A 52 -11.09 0.21 10.79
CA PRO A 52 -10.97 1.62 10.47
C PRO A 52 -11.23 2.50 11.69
N THR A 53 -10.46 3.57 11.76
CA THR A 53 -10.60 4.73 12.65
C THR A 53 -11.20 5.93 11.90
N HIS A 54 -11.46 7.03 12.60
CA HIS A 54 -11.92 8.28 11.99
C HIS A 54 -10.94 8.85 10.95
N TYR A 55 -9.63 8.62 11.13
CA TYR A 55 -8.57 9.14 10.25
C TYR A 55 -8.17 8.16 9.13
N THR A 56 -8.86 7.03 8.99
CA THR A 56 -8.53 5.98 8.01
C THR A 56 -8.37 6.50 6.58
N PRO A 57 -9.29 7.34 6.04
CA PRO A 57 -9.15 7.82 4.67
C PRO A 57 -7.84 8.60 4.48
N PHE A 58 -7.50 9.48 5.41
CA PHE A 58 -6.28 10.29 5.34
C PHE A 58 -5.02 9.43 5.44
N ILE A 59 -4.99 8.46 6.37
CA ILE A 59 -3.82 7.59 6.55
C ILE A 59 -3.64 6.66 5.34
N LEU A 60 -4.73 6.14 4.76
CA LEU A 60 -4.68 5.37 3.51
C LEU A 60 -4.21 6.23 2.33
N ALA A 61 -4.57 7.52 2.29
CA ALA A 61 -4.09 8.44 1.25
C ALA A 61 -2.56 8.53 1.30
N LEU A 62 -2.03 8.79 2.49
CA LEU A 62 -0.61 8.91 2.72
C LEU A 62 0.10 7.57 2.44
N ALA A 63 -0.43 6.46 2.96
CA ALA A 63 0.13 5.13 2.75
C ALA A 63 0.14 4.73 1.27
N GLY A 64 -0.92 5.05 0.52
CA GLY A 64 -1.00 4.77 -0.92
C GLY A 64 0.03 5.54 -1.72
N ILE A 65 0.22 6.84 -1.43
CA ILE A 65 1.28 7.65 -2.08
C ILE A 65 2.65 7.07 -1.76
N LEU A 66 2.92 6.77 -0.48
CA LEU A 66 4.21 6.23 -0.06
C LEU A 66 4.47 4.85 -0.67
N LEU A 67 3.45 3.99 -0.78
CA LEU A 67 3.57 2.70 -1.46
C LEU A 67 4.01 2.87 -2.92
N ILE A 68 3.39 3.78 -3.66
CA ILE A 68 3.77 4.07 -5.06
C ILE A 68 5.19 4.64 -5.12
N VAL A 69 5.57 5.55 -4.22
CA VAL A 69 6.91 6.14 -4.26
C VAL A 69 8.01 5.10 -3.97
N PHE A 70 7.77 4.19 -3.03
CA PHE A 70 8.82 3.33 -2.50
C PHE A 70 8.95 1.96 -3.15
N ALA A 71 7.86 1.28 -3.54
CA ALA A 71 7.99 -0.09 -4.04
C ALA A 71 6.80 -0.70 -4.78
N SER A 72 5.57 -0.26 -4.51
CA SER A 72 4.35 -0.96 -4.89
C SER A 72 3.47 -0.06 -5.75
N LEU A 73 3.50 -0.31 -7.06
CA LEU A 73 2.67 0.41 -8.01
C LEU A 73 1.22 -0.05 -7.90
N ILE A 74 0.97 -1.35 -8.06
CA ILE A 74 -0.39 -1.89 -8.12
C ILE A 74 -1.04 -1.82 -6.75
N GLY A 75 -0.35 -2.29 -5.70
CA GLY A 75 -0.84 -2.22 -4.34
C GLY A 75 -1.11 -0.78 -3.89
N GLY A 76 -0.19 0.13 -4.18
CA GLY A 76 -0.35 1.56 -3.89
C GLY A 76 -1.56 2.19 -4.59
N VAL A 77 -1.79 1.91 -5.88
CA VAL A 77 -2.98 2.39 -6.61
C VAL A 77 -4.27 1.86 -6.00
N ILE A 78 -4.33 0.57 -5.64
CA ILE A 78 -5.52 -0.02 -5.00
C ILE A 78 -5.80 0.66 -3.65
N VAL A 79 -4.76 0.94 -2.86
CA VAL A 79 -4.88 1.67 -1.58
C VAL A 79 -5.36 3.12 -1.79
N LEU A 80 -4.92 3.80 -2.85
CA LEU A 80 -5.45 5.12 -3.21
C LEU A 80 -6.92 5.06 -3.63
N LEU A 81 -7.33 4.04 -4.39
CA LEU A 81 -8.75 3.85 -4.68
C LEU A 81 -9.53 3.61 -3.38
N ALA A 82 -9.01 2.78 -2.47
CA ALA A 82 -9.64 2.56 -1.17
C ALA A 82 -9.85 3.85 -0.36
N THR A 83 -8.91 4.80 -0.49
CA THR A 83 -8.99 6.15 0.07
C THR A 83 -10.14 6.96 -0.52
N PHE A 84 -10.26 7.04 -1.85
CA PHE A 84 -11.35 7.77 -2.50
C PHE A 84 -12.72 7.26 -2.03
N PHE A 85 -12.89 5.94 -2.00
CA PHE A 85 -14.13 5.34 -1.50
C PHE A 85 -14.37 5.58 -0.02
N GLY A 86 -13.32 5.78 0.78
CA GLY A 86 -13.43 6.08 2.20
C GLY A 86 -13.76 7.54 2.52
N PHE A 87 -13.43 8.47 1.62
CA PHE A 87 -13.82 9.88 1.78
C PHE A 87 -15.29 10.13 1.40
N ILE A 88 -15.87 9.24 0.58
CA ILE A 88 -17.25 9.38 0.08
C ILE A 88 -18.25 8.57 0.95
N SER A 89 -17.78 7.60 1.74
CA SER A 89 -18.61 6.74 2.61
C SER A 89 -18.68 7.24 4.04
#